data_AF-Q3A0S1-F1
#
_entry.id   AF-Q3A0S1-F1
#
_cell.length_a   1.000
_cell.length_b   1.000
_cell.length_c   1.000
_cell.angle_alpha   90.00
_cell.angle_beta   90.00
_cell.angle_gamma   90.00
#
_symmetry.space_group_name_H-M   'P 1'
#
loop_
_entity.id
_entity.type
_entity.pdbx_description
1 polymer ?
#
loop_
_entity_poly.entity_id
_entity_poly.type
_entity_poly.pdbx_seq_one_letter_code
_entity_poly.pdbx_strand_id
1 'polypeptide(L)'
;MKRQVIWVAAILIVGVMPLMGITPKGEVAMAAGSPMESVLTVSNDTLFALIGEPEYRLRQAAMYVDENKTEAAVAALHTVRAFVQLERSRATEPALDKLVDAIIALDTLARNLGKPSPDMLQLSEVAYLTHLALAAHYQQLAQTAWTNEIWQTTGQHLHAADLHTRQGLAWGEHVLTDKQQALLGENKILAEALMDGPGCGNSWAADAAAPQIGAMGQLIDVLMPVAK
;
A
#
# COMPACT_ATOMS: atom_id res chain seq x y z
N MET A 1 -21.33 -36.63 -0.16
CA MET A 1 -20.68 -35.43 0.42
C MET A 1 -21.57 -34.23 0.12
N LYS A 2 -22.14 -33.61 1.16
CA LYS A 2 -23.16 -32.55 1.05
C LYS A 2 -22.48 -31.21 0.74
N ARG A 3 -22.84 -30.60 -0.40
CA ARG A 3 -22.55 -29.20 -0.71
C ARG A 3 -23.56 -28.33 0.03
N GLN A 4 -23.08 -27.37 0.82
CA GLN A 4 -23.91 -26.27 1.30
C GLN A 4 -23.51 -25.01 0.56
N VAL A 5 -24.46 -24.54 -0.26
CA VAL A 5 -24.50 -23.21 -0.85
C VAL A 5 -25.29 -22.34 0.14
N ILE A 6 -24.72 -21.23 0.58
CA ILE A 6 -25.48 -20.17 1.27
C ILE A 6 -25.35 -18.91 0.43
N TRP A 7 -26.46 -18.54 -0.20
CA TRP A 7 -26.68 -17.21 -0.77
C TRP A 7 -27.14 -16.28 0.34
N VAL A 8 -26.54 -15.09 0.46
CA VAL A 8 -27.25 -13.91 1.00
C VAL A 8 -26.85 -12.67 0.19
N ALA A 9 -27.90 -11.90 -0.12
CA ALA A 9 -28.02 -10.90 -1.16
C ALA A 9 -27.15 -9.64 -0.98
N ALA A 10 -26.78 -9.07 -2.12
CA ALA A 10 -26.36 -7.68 -2.25
C ALA A 10 -27.53 -6.74 -1.92
N ILE A 11 -27.26 -5.68 -1.15
CA ILE A 11 -28.05 -4.44 -1.19
C ILE A 11 -27.06 -3.31 -1.38
N LEU A 12 -27.16 -2.70 -2.56
CA LEU A 12 -26.49 -1.49 -3.00
C LEU A 12 -27.50 -0.36 -2.79
N ILE A 13 -27.20 0.63 -1.93
CA ILE A 13 -27.94 1.90 -1.91
C ILE A 13 -26.92 3.05 -1.89
N VAL A 14 -26.84 3.71 -3.03
CA VAL A 14 -26.30 5.07 -3.20
C VAL A 14 -27.46 6.05 -2.98
N GLY A 15 -27.27 7.14 -2.22
CA GLY A 15 -28.11 8.34 -2.37
C GLY A 15 -28.46 9.14 -1.09
N VAL A 16 -27.73 10.24 -0.88
CA VAL A 16 -28.18 11.65 -0.67
C VAL A 16 -29.32 12.00 0.33
N MET A 17 -28.91 12.65 1.43
CA MET A 17 -29.49 13.81 2.18
C MET A 17 -30.87 13.77 2.89
N PRO A 18 -31.05 14.61 3.95
CA PRO A 18 -31.95 14.39 5.08
C PRO A 18 -33.27 15.17 4.97
N LEU A 19 -34.36 14.68 5.61
CA LEU A 19 -35.45 15.54 6.08
C LEU A 19 -36.35 14.83 7.11
N MET A 20 -36.32 15.40 8.31
CA MET A 20 -37.34 15.50 9.37
C MET A 20 -38.47 14.45 9.50
N GLY A 21 -38.55 13.92 10.72
CA GLY A 21 -39.82 13.88 11.46
C GLY A 21 -40.45 12.51 11.66
N ILE A 22 -40.38 12.05 12.91
CA ILE A 22 -41.35 11.27 13.69
C ILE A 22 -40.58 10.28 14.58
N THR A 23 -40.43 10.65 15.85
CA THR A 23 -40.09 9.72 16.93
C THR A 23 -41.36 9.00 17.39
N PRO A 24 -41.29 7.68 17.64
CA PRO A 24 -41.98 7.12 18.79
C PRO A 24 -40.99 6.49 19.76
N LYS A 25 -41.17 6.85 21.03
CA LYS A 25 -40.49 6.31 22.20
C LYS A 25 -40.53 4.77 22.20
N GLY A 26 -39.37 4.16 22.10
CA GLY A 26 -39.08 2.80 22.56
C GLY A 26 -37.87 2.87 23.47
N GLU A 27 -37.94 2.22 24.62
CA GLU A 27 -36.93 2.22 25.68
C GLU A 27 -35.51 1.99 25.14
N VAL A 28 -34.64 2.99 25.30
CA VAL A 28 -33.21 2.78 25.10
C VAL A 28 -32.69 2.07 26.35
N ALA A 29 -32.75 0.75 26.35
CA ALA A 29 -31.87 -0.03 27.19
C ALA A 29 -30.44 0.30 26.75
N MET A 30 -29.77 1.15 27.52
CA MET A 30 -28.33 1.36 27.42
C MET A 30 -27.65 0.04 27.78
N ALA A 31 -27.53 -0.86 26.81
CA ALA A 31 -26.49 -1.86 26.87
C ALA A 31 -25.18 -1.09 26.85
N ALA A 32 -24.49 -1.06 27.99
CA ALA A 32 -23.09 -0.69 28.08
C ALA A 32 -22.29 -1.73 27.27
N GLY A 33 -22.37 -1.62 25.94
CA GLY A 33 -21.52 -2.35 25.03
C GLY A 33 -20.15 -1.72 25.10
N SER A 34 -19.15 -2.50 25.48
CA SER A 34 -17.74 -2.20 25.19
C SER A 34 -17.62 -1.63 23.77
N PRO A 35 -16.76 -0.63 23.52
CA PRO A 35 -16.63 -0.08 22.18
C PRO A 35 -16.35 -1.23 21.23
N MET A 36 -17.30 -1.54 20.34
CA MET A 36 -17.04 -2.48 19.27
C MET A 36 -15.88 -1.87 18.48
N GLU A 37 -14.72 -2.54 18.51
CA GLU A 37 -13.69 -2.30 17.52
C GLU A 37 -14.37 -2.42 16.16
N SER A 38 -14.52 -1.29 15.49
CA SER A 38 -15.10 -1.28 14.15
C SER A 38 -14.07 -1.91 13.23
N VAL A 39 -14.31 -3.16 12.83
CA VAL A 39 -13.45 -3.86 11.88
C VAL A 39 -13.77 -3.34 10.48
N LEU A 40 -12.86 -2.55 9.91
CA LEU A 40 -12.92 -2.16 8.51
C LEU A 40 -12.40 -3.32 7.65
N THR A 41 -13.27 -3.91 6.84
CA THR A 41 -12.86 -4.93 5.86
C THR A 41 -12.77 -4.30 4.48
N VAL A 42 -11.61 -4.40 3.83
CA VAL A 42 -11.37 -3.90 2.47
C VAL A 42 -10.98 -5.07 1.58
N SER A 43 -11.58 -5.21 0.40
CA SER A 43 -11.21 -6.26 -0.55
C SER A 43 -9.85 -5.96 -1.19
N ASN A 44 -9.09 -7.03 -1.52
CA ASN A 44 -7.82 -6.88 -2.23
C ASN A 44 -7.99 -6.16 -3.57
N ASP A 45 -9.06 -6.41 -4.31
CA ASP A 45 -9.34 -5.72 -5.58
C ASP A 45 -9.45 -4.20 -5.41
N THR A 46 -10.08 -3.75 -4.32
CA THR A 46 -10.18 -2.32 -4.00
C THR A 46 -8.81 -1.74 -3.66
N LEU A 47 -8.00 -2.48 -2.91
CA LEU A 47 -6.65 -2.05 -2.52
C LEU A 47 -5.71 -1.96 -3.73
N PHE A 48 -5.73 -2.96 -4.61
CA PHE A 48 -4.93 -2.94 -5.84
C PHE A 48 -5.37 -1.83 -6.80
N ALA A 49 -6.65 -1.44 -6.83
CA ALA A 49 -7.08 -0.27 -7.58
C ALA A 49 -6.52 1.05 -7.03
N LEU A 50 -6.12 1.09 -5.76
CA LEU A 50 -5.58 2.26 -5.07
C LEU A 50 -4.06 2.24 -4.95
N ILE A 51 -3.38 1.24 -5.50
CA ILE A 51 -1.94 1.07 -5.28
C ILE A 51 -1.08 2.23 -5.81
N GLY A 52 -1.54 2.92 -6.85
CA GLY A 52 -0.89 4.12 -7.38
C GLY A 52 -1.21 5.42 -6.61
N GLU A 53 -2.18 5.39 -5.70
CA GLU A 53 -2.68 6.59 -5.00
C GLU A 53 -1.59 7.28 -4.16
N PRO A 54 -0.70 6.58 -3.43
CA PRO A 54 0.40 7.23 -2.71
C PRO A 54 1.26 8.12 -3.59
N GLU A 55 1.69 7.64 -4.76
CA GLU A 55 2.53 8.42 -5.70
C GLU A 55 1.76 9.65 -6.21
N TYR A 56 0.51 9.47 -6.62
CA TYR A 56 -0.33 10.57 -7.07
C TYR A 56 -0.43 11.68 -6.00
N ARG A 57 -0.66 11.31 -4.74
CA ARG A 57 -0.77 12.27 -3.63
C ARG A 57 0.56 12.88 -3.23
N LEU A 58 1.67 12.16 -3.31
CA LEU A 58 3.01 12.72 -3.09
C LEU A 58 3.36 13.76 -4.15
N ARG A 59 3.05 13.50 -5.43
CA ARG A 59 3.23 14.49 -6.51
C ARG A 59 2.32 15.71 -6.34
N GLN A 60 1.08 15.51 -5.91
CA GLN A 60 0.19 16.62 -5.56
C GLN A 60 0.75 17.45 -4.40
N ALA A 61 1.28 16.80 -3.35
CA ALA A 61 1.89 17.49 -2.23
C ALA A 61 3.08 18.35 -2.69
N ALA A 62 3.97 17.82 -3.54
CA ALA A 62 5.09 18.55 -4.11
C ALA A 62 4.62 19.80 -4.90
N MET A 63 3.66 19.62 -5.80
CA MET A 63 3.06 20.74 -6.54
C MET A 63 2.48 21.82 -5.62
N TYR A 64 1.78 21.42 -4.55
CA TYR A 64 1.23 22.37 -3.58
C TYR A 64 2.30 23.07 -2.75
N VAL A 65 3.43 22.41 -2.46
CA VAL A 65 4.58 23.06 -1.81
C VAL A 65 5.15 24.15 -2.72
N ASP A 66 5.37 23.86 -4.01
CA ASP A 66 5.87 24.84 -4.99
C ASP A 66 4.93 26.05 -5.13
N GLU A 67 3.62 25.82 -5.06
CA GLU A 67 2.60 26.86 -5.13
C GLU A 67 2.36 27.60 -3.80
N ASN A 68 3.13 27.30 -2.75
CA ASN A 68 2.94 27.82 -1.38
C ASN A 68 1.54 27.52 -0.80
N LYS A 69 0.88 26.45 -1.25
CA LYS A 69 -0.42 25.97 -0.77
C LYS A 69 -0.24 24.94 0.35
N THR A 70 0.33 25.38 1.47
CA THR A 70 0.71 24.53 2.61
C THR A 70 -0.42 23.61 3.10
N GLU A 71 -1.62 24.12 3.30
CA GLU A 71 -2.75 23.32 3.80
C GLU A 71 -3.14 22.18 2.83
N ALA A 72 -3.08 22.44 1.53
CA ALA A 72 -3.39 21.44 0.51
C ALA A 72 -2.28 20.36 0.43
N ALA A 73 -1.01 20.76 0.57
CA ALA A 73 0.10 19.82 0.66
C ALA A 73 -0.02 18.90 1.89
N VAL A 74 -0.34 19.47 3.06
CA VAL A 74 -0.58 18.71 4.30
C VAL A 74 -1.73 17.72 4.14
N ALA A 75 -2.85 18.12 3.52
CA ALA A 75 -3.99 17.23 3.27
C ALA A 75 -3.62 16.05 2.35
N ALA A 76 -2.80 16.30 1.32
CA ALA A 76 -2.30 15.25 0.44
C ALA A 76 -1.39 14.26 1.19
N LEU A 77 -0.45 14.76 2.01
CA LEU A 77 0.40 13.91 2.87
C LEU A 77 -0.39 13.09 3.88
N HIS A 78 -1.45 13.65 4.47
CA HIS A 78 -2.32 12.90 5.38
C HIS A 78 -3.07 11.76 4.67
N THR A 79 -3.41 11.94 3.39
CA THR A 79 -4.03 10.88 2.58
C THR A 79 -3.04 9.73 2.35
N VAL A 80 -1.79 10.05 2.00
CA VAL A 80 -0.71 9.04 1.88
C VAL A 80 -0.53 8.30 3.21
N ARG A 81 -0.44 9.05 4.32
CA ARG A 81 -0.31 8.47 5.66
C ARG A 81 -1.46 7.53 6.01
N ALA A 82 -2.70 7.89 5.68
CA ALA A 82 -3.87 7.04 5.92
C ALA A 82 -3.78 5.72 5.13
N PHE A 83 -3.31 5.77 3.87
CA PHE A 83 -3.04 4.58 3.08
C PHE A 83 -1.96 3.70 3.72
N VAL A 84 -0.83 4.29 4.13
CA VAL A 84 0.24 3.53 4.80
C VAL A 84 -0.22 2.93 6.13
N GLN A 85 -1.08 3.62 6.88
CA GLN A 85 -1.71 3.08 8.10
C GLN A 85 -2.62 1.89 7.82
N LEU A 86 -3.37 1.92 6.71
CA LEU A 86 -4.18 0.80 6.27
C LEU A 86 -3.30 -0.41 5.94
N GLU A 87 -2.23 -0.23 5.17
CA GLU A 87 -1.30 -1.33 4.85
C GLU A 87 -0.54 -1.83 6.08
N ARG A 88 -0.15 -0.94 7.00
CA ARG A 88 0.46 -1.30 8.29
C ARG A 88 -0.42 -2.27 9.09
N SER A 89 -1.74 -2.11 9.07
CA SER A 89 -2.66 -3.01 9.79
C SER A 89 -2.65 -4.46 9.29
N ARG A 90 -2.07 -4.69 8.11
CA ARG A 90 -1.96 -5.98 7.43
C ARG A 90 -0.53 -6.52 7.42
N ALA A 91 0.43 -5.73 7.91
CA ALA A 91 1.83 -6.08 7.90
C ALA A 91 2.19 -6.94 9.12
N THR A 92 3.15 -7.84 8.93
CA THR A 92 3.90 -8.48 10.04
C THR A 92 5.36 -8.02 9.98
N GLU A 93 6.15 -8.37 11.00
CA GLU A 93 7.59 -8.08 10.95
C GLU A 93 8.28 -8.80 9.79
N PRO A 94 9.31 -8.18 9.16
CA PRO A 94 9.89 -6.86 9.46
C PRO A 94 9.29 -5.68 8.67
N ALA A 95 8.30 -5.88 7.78
CA ALA A 95 7.71 -4.77 7.04
C ALA A 95 6.91 -3.81 7.93
N LEU A 96 6.41 -4.30 9.07
CA LEU A 96 5.67 -3.49 10.04
C LEU A 96 6.48 -2.28 10.51
N ASP A 97 7.72 -2.50 10.96
CA ASP A 97 8.63 -1.43 11.41
C ASP A 97 8.87 -0.39 10.31
N LYS A 98 9.14 -0.83 9.07
CA LYS A 98 9.38 0.07 7.93
C LYS A 98 8.17 0.97 7.64
N LEU A 99 6.95 0.43 7.74
CA LEU A 99 5.73 1.21 7.56
C LEU A 99 5.49 2.19 8.72
N VAL A 100 5.86 1.83 9.95
CA VAL A 100 5.82 2.73 11.10
C VAL A 100 6.74 3.92 10.89
N ASP A 101 7.97 3.69 10.44
CA ASP A 101 8.94 4.76 10.15
C ASP A 101 8.43 5.70 9.06
N ALA A 102 7.86 5.16 7.98
CA ALA A 102 7.23 5.96 6.93
C ALA A 102 6.08 6.83 7.47
N ILE A 103 5.22 6.28 8.34
CA ILE A 103 4.12 7.04 8.98
C ILE A 103 4.65 8.20 9.83
N ILE A 104 5.72 7.97 10.61
CA ILE A 104 6.35 8.99 11.46
C ILE A 104 6.98 10.08 10.58
N ALA A 105 7.66 9.69 9.51
CA ALA A 105 8.31 10.61 8.57
C ALA A 105 7.28 11.50 7.86
N LEU A 106 6.17 10.92 7.37
CA LEU A 106 5.06 11.66 6.76
C LEU A 106 4.42 12.67 7.73
N ASP A 107 4.18 12.27 8.99
CA ASP A 107 3.60 13.14 10.01
C ASP A 107 4.55 14.28 10.43
N THR A 108 5.85 13.98 10.47
CA THR A 108 6.89 14.98 10.77
C THR A 108 7.01 15.99 9.65
N LEU A 109 7.03 15.55 8.39
CA LEU A 109 7.01 16.43 7.22
C LEU A 109 5.77 17.32 7.23
N ALA A 110 4.58 16.75 7.39
CA ALA A 110 3.32 17.49 7.42
C ALA A 110 3.30 18.59 8.51
N ARG A 111 3.85 18.33 9.70
CA ARG A 111 3.95 19.32 10.79
C ARG A 111 5.02 20.40 10.57
N ASN A 112 5.96 20.15 9.66
CA ASN A 112 7.04 21.08 9.36
C ASN A 112 6.76 21.91 8.09
N LEU A 113 5.80 21.51 7.25
CA LEU A 113 5.29 22.34 6.15
C LEU A 113 4.86 23.73 6.67
N GLY A 114 5.41 24.79 6.06
CA GLY A 114 5.13 26.19 6.42
C GLY A 114 6.08 26.82 7.46
N LYS A 115 7.03 26.06 8.01
CA LYS A 115 8.19 26.61 8.75
C LYS A 115 9.27 27.08 7.74
N PRO A 116 10.33 27.82 8.15
CA PRO A 116 11.42 28.19 7.25
C PRO A 116 11.86 26.96 6.44
N SER A 117 11.69 27.07 5.12
CA SER A 117 11.33 26.02 4.16
C SER A 117 11.66 24.58 4.57
N PRO A 118 10.68 23.66 4.69
CA PRO A 118 10.97 22.27 4.36
C PRO A 118 11.40 22.26 2.90
N ASP A 119 12.62 21.79 2.68
CA ASP A 119 13.18 21.65 1.35
C ASP A 119 12.40 20.55 0.60
N MET A 120 12.20 20.72 -0.71
CA MET A 120 11.76 19.65 -1.62
C MET A 120 12.61 18.38 -1.47
N LEU A 121 13.85 18.52 -1.01
CA LEU A 121 14.69 17.41 -0.60
C LEU A 121 14.04 16.55 0.50
N GLN A 122 13.50 17.16 1.57
CA GLN A 122 12.84 16.41 2.64
C GLN A 122 11.59 15.68 2.15
N LEU A 123 10.81 16.31 1.26
CA LEU A 123 9.67 15.65 0.65
C LEU A 123 10.11 14.43 -0.17
N SER A 124 11.18 14.58 -0.96
CA SER A 124 11.73 13.53 -1.79
C SER A 124 12.28 12.36 -0.96
N GLU A 125 12.97 12.64 0.15
CA GLU A 125 13.44 11.62 1.10
C GLU A 125 12.28 10.85 1.75
N VAL A 126 11.23 11.56 2.18
CA VAL A 126 10.05 10.93 2.79
C VAL A 126 9.25 10.12 1.76
N ALA A 127 9.14 10.62 0.54
CA ALA A 127 8.49 9.91 -0.57
C ALA A 127 9.26 8.62 -0.92
N TYR A 128 10.60 8.71 -1.03
CA TYR A 128 11.50 7.58 -1.23
C TYR A 128 11.30 6.52 -0.15
N LEU A 129 11.37 6.90 1.12
CA LEU A 129 11.18 6.01 2.26
C LEU A 129 9.79 5.36 2.26
N THR A 130 8.74 6.16 2.02
CA THR A 130 7.35 5.68 2.02
C THR A 130 7.14 4.59 0.97
N HIS A 131 7.64 4.81 -0.23
CA HIS A 131 7.53 3.86 -1.32
C HIS A 131 8.33 2.58 -1.06
N LEU A 132 9.55 2.67 -0.53
CA LEU A 132 10.31 1.46 -0.22
C LEU A 132 9.71 0.66 0.95
N ALA A 133 9.10 1.33 1.94
CA ALA A 133 8.35 0.67 3.00
C ALA A 133 7.13 -0.10 2.45
N LEU A 134 6.38 0.51 1.54
CA LEU A 134 5.28 -0.16 0.84
C LEU A 134 5.78 -1.32 -0.04
N ALA A 135 6.90 -1.14 -0.74
CA ALA A 135 7.51 -2.20 -1.54
C ALA A 135 7.90 -3.41 -0.68
N ALA A 136 8.53 -3.17 0.49
CA ALA A 136 8.89 -4.23 1.43
C ALA A 136 7.64 -4.96 1.94
N HIS A 137 6.57 -4.23 2.24
CA HIS A 137 5.30 -4.81 2.66
C HIS A 137 4.69 -5.73 1.59
N TYR A 138 4.59 -5.26 0.34
CA TYR A 138 4.02 -6.07 -0.73
C TYR A 138 4.92 -7.25 -1.11
N GLN A 139 6.25 -7.13 -1.01
CA GLN A 139 7.15 -8.27 -1.18
C GLN A 139 6.88 -9.36 -0.12
N GLN A 140 6.65 -8.97 1.14
CA GLN A 140 6.30 -9.90 2.21
C GLN A 140 4.93 -10.55 2.00
N LEU A 141 3.94 -9.80 1.49
CA LEU A 141 2.64 -10.35 1.12
C LEU A 141 2.76 -11.33 -0.06
N ALA A 142 3.62 -11.04 -1.04
CA ALA A 142 3.90 -11.95 -2.15
C ALA A 142 4.50 -13.27 -1.64
N GLN A 143 5.46 -13.20 -0.71
CA GLN A 143 6.05 -14.37 -0.07
C GLN A 143 5.00 -15.19 0.68
N THR A 144 4.10 -14.54 1.41
CA THR A 144 3.02 -15.21 2.17
C THR A 144 2.02 -15.89 1.23
N ALA A 145 1.57 -15.18 0.20
CA ALA A 145 0.66 -15.72 -0.82
C ALA A 145 1.29 -16.90 -1.56
N TRP A 146 2.59 -16.83 -1.85
CA TRP A 146 3.33 -17.90 -2.51
C TRP A 146 3.39 -19.17 -1.64
N THR A 147 3.72 -19.04 -0.35
CA THR A 147 3.72 -20.16 0.60
C THR A 147 2.34 -20.81 0.74
N ASN A 148 1.27 -20.04 0.53
CA ASN A 148 -0.12 -20.52 0.57
C ASN A 148 -0.64 -20.99 -0.80
N GLU A 149 0.24 -21.08 -1.81
CA GLU A 149 -0.11 -21.51 -3.17
C GLU A 149 -1.19 -20.63 -3.86
N ILE A 150 -1.22 -19.33 -3.55
CA ILE A 150 -2.17 -18.35 -4.10
C ILE A 150 -1.52 -17.52 -5.22
N TRP A 151 -1.27 -18.19 -6.35
CA TRP A 151 -0.51 -17.71 -7.52
C TRP A 151 -0.87 -16.30 -8.00
N GLN A 152 -2.16 -16.06 -8.28
CA GLN A 152 -2.61 -14.78 -8.81
C GLN A 152 -2.34 -13.63 -7.83
N THR A 153 -2.59 -13.88 -6.54
CA THR A 153 -2.32 -12.91 -5.47
C THR A 153 -0.83 -12.68 -5.27
N THR A 154 0.02 -13.72 -5.41
CA THR A 154 1.48 -13.55 -5.46
C THR A 154 1.88 -12.60 -6.58
N GLY A 155 1.35 -12.78 -7.80
CA GLY A 155 1.62 -11.91 -8.94
C GLY A 155 1.22 -10.46 -8.69
N GLN A 156 0.02 -10.22 -8.15
CA GLN A 156 -0.45 -8.88 -7.82
C GLN A 156 0.45 -8.19 -6.78
N HIS A 157 0.89 -8.91 -5.75
CA HIS A 157 1.81 -8.37 -4.74
C HIS A 157 3.24 -8.16 -5.27
N LEU A 158 3.72 -8.99 -6.19
CA LEU A 158 5.01 -8.74 -6.85
C LEU A 158 4.95 -7.51 -7.75
N HIS A 159 3.85 -7.32 -8.48
CA HIS A 159 3.63 -6.11 -9.27
C HIS A 159 3.62 -4.86 -8.38
N ALA A 160 2.92 -4.95 -7.24
CA ALA A 160 2.87 -3.91 -6.23
C ALA A 160 4.25 -3.53 -5.67
N ALA A 161 5.06 -4.53 -5.34
CA ALA A 161 6.42 -4.33 -4.86
C ALA A 161 7.32 -3.67 -5.92
N ASP A 162 7.24 -4.08 -7.19
CA ASP A 162 7.99 -3.45 -8.29
C ASP A 162 7.56 -2.00 -8.50
N LEU A 163 6.24 -1.75 -8.56
CA LEU A 163 5.69 -0.41 -8.77
C LEU A 163 6.22 0.56 -7.73
N HIS A 164 6.09 0.23 -6.45
CA HIS A 164 6.57 1.09 -5.38
C HIS A 164 8.09 1.16 -5.32
N THR A 165 8.83 0.10 -5.66
CA THR A 165 10.30 0.20 -5.78
C THR A 165 10.69 1.25 -6.82
N ARG A 166 10.07 1.23 -8.00
CA ARG A 166 10.33 2.19 -9.08
C ARG A 166 9.90 3.61 -8.71
N GLN A 167 8.75 3.76 -8.06
CA GLN A 167 8.27 5.07 -7.57
C GLN A 167 9.22 5.64 -6.53
N GLY A 168 9.67 4.83 -5.57
CA GLY A 168 10.70 5.21 -4.61
C GLY A 168 11.95 5.73 -5.32
N LEU A 169 12.52 4.93 -6.23
CA LEU A 169 13.69 5.34 -7.03
C LEU A 169 13.47 6.62 -7.84
N ALA A 170 12.25 6.92 -8.27
CA ALA A 170 11.92 8.17 -8.97
C ALA A 170 11.91 9.42 -8.07
N TRP A 171 11.92 9.24 -6.74
CA TRP A 171 12.10 10.30 -5.75
C TRP A 171 13.52 10.35 -5.19
N GLY A 172 14.29 9.26 -5.30
CA GLY A 172 15.67 9.20 -4.85
C GLY A 172 16.67 9.52 -5.97
N GLU A 173 17.93 9.74 -5.59
CA GLU A 173 19.04 9.89 -6.54
C GLU A 173 19.72 8.54 -6.87
N HIS A 174 19.12 7.42 -6.48
CA HIS A 174 19.71 6.09 -6.64
C HIS A 174 19.71 5.65 -8.10
N VAL A 175 20.92 5.42 -8.64
CA VAL A 175 21.11 4.79 -9.94
C VAL A 175 21.27 3.29 -9.75
N LEU A 176 20.33 2.52 -10.30
CA LEU A 176 20.39 1.06 -10.28
C LEU A 176 21.51 0.54 -11.17
N THR A 177 22.24 -0.46 -10.68
CA THR A 177 23.14 -1.28 -11.52
C THR A 177 22.34 -2.08 -12.55
N ASP A 178 22.98 -2.49 -13.65
CA ASP A 178 22.35 -3.32 -14.69
C ASP A 178 21.68 -4.58 -14.13
N LYS A 179 22.33 -5.22 -13.13
CA LYS A 179 21.78 -6.40 -12.46
C LYS A 179 20.49 -6.09 -11.70
N GLN A 180 20.42 -4.95 -11.03
CA GLN A 180 19.21 -4.54 -10.29
C GLN A 180 18.08 -4.14 -11.25
N GLN A 181 18.42 -3.49 -12.37
CA GLN A 181 17.44 -3.18 -13.42
C GLN A 181 16.88 -4.45 -14.07
N ALA A 182 17.75 -5.42 -14.37
CA ALA A 182 17.35 -6.72 -14.90
C ALA A 182 16.41 -7.45 -13.93
N LEU A 183 16.74 -7.45 -12.62
CA LEU A 183 15.90 -8.05 -11.59
C LEU A 183 14.49 -7.46 -11.55
N LEU A 184 14.35 -6.13 -11.63
CA LEU A 184 13.03 -5.49 -11.70
C LEU A 184 12.28 -5.82 -13.00
N GLY A 185 13.00 -5.99 -14.12
CA GLY A 185 12.43 -6.45 -15.38
C GLY A 185 11.91 -7.88 -15.30
N GLU A 186 12.70 -8.79 -14.75
CA GLU A 186 12.32 -10.18 -14.50
C GLU A 186 11.14 -10.28 -13.53
N ASN A 187 11.12 -9.46 -12.48
CA ASN A 187 10.00 -9.40 -11.54
C ASN A 187 8.69 -9.03 -12.22
N LYS A 188 8.73 -8.04 -13.12
CA LYS A 188 7.54 -7.62 -13.89
C LYS A 188 6.99 -8.76 -14.73
N ILE A 189 7.85 -9.45 -15.48
CA ILE A 189 7.45 -10.58 -16.34
C ILE A 189 6.85 -11.71 -15.49
N LEU A 190 7.48 -12.04 -14.36
CA LEU A 190 6.96 -13.04 -13.44
C LEU A 190 5.61 -12.63 -12.84
N ALA A 191 5.47 -11.39 -12.38
CA ALA A 191 4.24 -10.88 -11.80
C ALA A 191 3.07 -11.00 -12.79
N GLU A 192 3.27 -10.59 -14.04
CA GLU A 192 2.29 -10.73 -15.13
C GLU A 192 1.93 -12.20 -15.37
N ALA A 193 2.94 -13.08 -15.48
CA ALA A 193 2.72 -14.51 -15.70
C ALA A 193 1.94 -15.19 -14.56
N LEU A 194 2.17 -14.79 -13.31
CA LEU A 194 1.46 -15.30 -12.14
C LEU A 194 0.03 -14.74 -12.05
N MET A 195 -0.19 -13.49 -12.45
CA MET A 195 -1.52 -12.87 -12.49
C MET A 195 -2.45 -13.54 -13.53
N ASP A 196 -1.89 -14.01 -14.66
CA ASP A 196 -2.63 -14.75 -15.68
C ASP A 196 -3.05 -16.16 -15.24
N GLY A 197 -2.38 -16.71 -14.22
CA GLY A 197 -2.73 -17.96 -13.58
C GLY A 197 -2.22 -19.23 -14.28
N PRO A 198 -2.41 -20.41 -13.65
CA PRO A 198 -1.76 -21.67 -14.03
C PRO A 198 -2.24 -22.28 -15.36
N GLY A 199 -3.26 -21.72 -16.01
CA GLY A 199 -3.82 -22.22 -17.28
C GLY A 199 -3.17 -21.68 -18.55
N CYS A 200 -2.27 -20.69 -18.45
CA CYS A 200 -1.79 -19.90 -19.60
C CYS A 200 -0.41 -20.33 -20.15
N GLY A 201 0.07 -21.53 -19.84
CA GLY A 201 1.37 -22.03 -20.32
C GLY A 201 2.58 -21.51 -19.54
N ASN A 202 2.37 -20.82 -18.41
CA ASN A 202 3.40 -20.23 -17.56
C ASN A 202 4.02 -21.24 -16.57
N SER A 203 4.31 -22.45 -17.04
CA SER A 203 4.88 -23.52 -16.18
C SER A 203 6.21 -23.13 -15.53
N TRP A 204 6.98 -22.27 -16.20
CA TRP A 204 8.25 -21.72 -15.70
C TRP A 204 8.07 -20.79 -14.48
N ALA A 205 6.91 -20.14 -14.33
CA ALA A 205 6.68 -19.13 -13.30
C ALA A 205 6.73 -19.75 -11.90
N ALA A 206 6.35 -21.02 -11.76
CA ALA A 206 6.43 -21.76 -10.51
C ALA A 206 7.87 -21.85 -10.00
N ASP A 207 8.79 -22.26 -10.88
CA ASP A 207 10.20 -22.46 -10.55
C ASP A 207 10.92 -21.13 -10.35
N ALA A 208 10.50 -20.09 -11.05
CA ALA A 208 11.06 -18.74 -10.95
C ALA A 208 10.54 -17.94 -9.74
N ALA A 209 9.38 -18.27 -9.18
CA ALA A 209 8.73 -17.44 -8.17
C ALA A 209 9.52 -17.30 -6.87
N ALA A 210 9.89 -18.42 -6.24
CA ALA A 210 10.62 -18.41 -4.97
C ALA A 210 11.96 -17.64 -5.05
N PRO A 211 12.87 -17.89 -6.02
CA PRO A 211 14.12 -17.14 -6.11
C PRO A 211 13.88 -15.66 -6.40
N GLN A 212 12.90 -15.32 -7.25
CA GLN A 212 12.61 -13.93 -7.60
C GLN A 212 12.03 -13.14 -6.42
N ILE A 213 11.09 -13.73 -5.65
CA ILE A 213 10.55 -13.11 -4.43
C ILE A 213 11.68 -12.81 -3.44
N GLY A 214 12.60 -13.76 -3.23
CA GLY A 214 13.76 -13.58 -2.36
C GLY A 214 14.72 -12.49 -2.85
N ALA A 215 15.02 -12.46 -4.14
CA ALA A 215 15.89 -11.46 -4.75
C ALA A 215 15.29 -10.04 -4.68
N MET A 216 13.97 -9.91 -4.87
CA MET A 216 13.26 -8.64 -4.67
C MET A 216 13.36 -8.14 -3.23
N GLY A 217 13.22 -9.02 -2.24
CA GLY A 217 13.40 -8.67 -0.83
C GLY A 217 14.80 -8.10 -0.56
N GLN A 218 15.83 -8.77 -1.06
CA GLN A 218 17.23 -8.31 -0.94
C GLN A 218 17.47 -6.96 -1.63
N LEU A 219 16.90 -6.76 -2.82
CA LEU A 219 16.99 -5.48 -3.52
C LEU A 219 16.40 -4.35 -2.67
N ILE A 220 15.18 -4.54 -2.16
CA ILE A 220 14.50 -3.53 -1.34
C ILE A 220 15.31 -3.24 -0.08
N ASP A 221 15.85 -4.25 0.59
CA ASP A 221 16.68 -4.06 1.79
C ASP A 221 17.97 -3.27 1.50
N VAL A 222 18.59 -3.47 0.33
CA VAL A 222 19.76 -2.68 -0.10
C VAL A 222 19.40 -1.22 -0.40
N LEU A 223 18.20 -0.98 -0.93
CA LEU A 223 17.73 0.36 -1.27
C LEU A 223 17.20 1.13 -0.04
N MET A 224 16.77 0.43 1.00
CA MET A 224 16.27 1.05 2.22
C MET A 224 17.38 1.82 2.95
N PRO A 225 17.12 3.07 3.37
CA PRO A 225 18.09 3.81 4.16
C PRO A 225 18.28 3.11 5.52
N VAL A 226 19.54 2.89 5.91
CA VAL A 226 19.85 2.37 7.25
C VAL A 226 19.49 3.44 8.27
N ALA A 227 18.63 3.10 9.24
CA ALA A 227 18.35 3.98 10.38
C ALA A 227 19.67 4.34 11.07
N LYS A 228 20.00 5.64 11.10
CA LYS A 228 21.19 6.17 11.77
C LYS A 228 20.91 6.46 13.24
#